data_AF-A0A0M9E9D8-F1
#
_entry.id   AF-A0A0M9E9D8-F1
#
_cell.length_a   1.000
_cell.length_b   1.000
_cell.length_c   1.000
_cell.angle_alpha   90.00
_cell.angle_beta   90.00
_cell.angle_gamma   90.00
#
_symmetry.space_group_name_H-M   'P 1'
#
loop_
_entity.id
_entity.type
_entity.pdbx_description
1 polymer ?
#
loop_
_entity_poly.entity_id
_entity_poly.type
_entity_poly.pdbx_seq_one_letter_code
_entity_poly.pdbx_strand_id
1 'polypeptide(L)' 'MTMITDSLAVVLQRRDWENPGVTQINRLAAHPPFASWRNSEEARTDRPSQQLRSLNG' A
#
# COMPACT_ATOMS: atom_id res chain seq x y z
N MET A 1 10.12 14.73 -11.52
CA MET A 1 9.25 15.82 -12.00
C MET A 1 8.11 15.92 -10.99
N THR A 2 8.18 16.86 -10.05
CA THR A 2 7.10 17.08 -9.07
C THR A 2 6.00 17.83 -9.79
N MET A 3 4.82 17.22 -9.92
CA MET A 3 3.67 17.89 -10.53
C MET A 3 3.11 18.89 -9.51
N ILE A 4 2.53 20.01 -9.95
CA ILE A 4 1.93 21.03 -9.07
C ILE A 4 0.89 20.42 -8.10
N THR A 5 0.29 19.30 -8.51
CA THR A 5 -0.64 18.46 -7.74
C THR A 5 -0.05 17.82 -6.50
N ASP A 6 1.28 17.71 -6.41
CA ASP A 6 1.98 17.04 -5.31
C ASP A 6 2.28 18.01 -4.15
N SER A 7 2.00 19.31 -4.33
CA SER A 7 2.18 20.29 -3.26
C SER A 7 1.20 20.05 -2.12
N LEU A 8 1.68 20.20 -0.87
CA LEU A 8 0.87 19.97 0.32
C LEU A 8 -0.40 20.84 0.34
N ALA A 9 -0.28 22.11 -0.08
CA ALA A 9 -1.41 23.04 -0.16
C ALA A 9 -2.51 22.52 -1.09
N VAL A 10 -2.14 22.01 -2.27
CA VAL A 10 -3.10 21.46 -3.24
C VAL A 10 -3.74 20.16 -2.72
N VAL A 11 -2.97 19.27 -2.09
CA VAL A 11 -3.49 18.01 -1.54
C VAL A 11 -4.49 18.27 -0.41
N LEU A 12 -4.15 19.14 0.55
CA LEU A 12 -5.01 19.43 1.71
C LEU A 12 -6.28 20.20 1.35
N GLN A 13 -6.23 21.07 0.34
CA GLN A 13 -7.40 21.85 -0.11
C GLN A 13 -8.58 20.98 -0.53
N ARG A 14 -8.34 19.72 -0.94
CA ARG A 14 -9.38 18.77 -1.37
C ARG A 14 -10.25 18.25 -0.23
N ARG A 15 -9.73 18.23 1.00
CA ARG A 15 -10.43 17.76 2.21
C ARG A 15 -11.10 16.39 2.04
N ASP A 16 -10.41 15.44 1.41
CA ASP A 16 -10.96 14.11 1.11
C ASP A 16 -11.45 13.38 2.38
N TRP A 17 -10.87 13.69 3.56
CA TRP A 17 -11.29 13.15 4.86
C TRP A 17 -12.67 13.64 5.34
N GLU A 18 -13.23 14.70 4.75
CA GLU A 18 -14.59 15.20 5.03
C GLU A 18 -15.60 14.81 3.94
N ASN A 19 -15.17 14.07 2.92
CA ASN A 19 -16.03 13.64 1.82
C ASN A 19 -16.29 12.12 1.91
N PRO A 20 -17.48 11.67 2.35
CA PRO A 20 -17.79 10.24 2.45
C PRO A 20 -17.82 9.53 1.08
N GLY A 21 -17.91 10.26 -0.04
CA GLY A 21 -17.76 9.70 -1.38
C GLY A 21 -16.32 9.34 -1.75
N VAL A 22 -15.33 9.90 -1.03
CA VAL A 22 -13.90 9.61 -1.25
C VAL A 22 -13.39 8.72 -0.11
N THR A 23 -13.62 7.41 -0.25
CA THR A 23 -13.17 6.42 0.75
C THR A 23 -11.71 5.99 0.56
N GLN A 24 -11.15 6.21 -0.64
CA GLN A 24 -9.77 5.91 -1.01
C GLN A 24 -9.38 6.63 -2.30
N ILE A 25 -8.08 6.82 -2.53
CA ILE A 25 -7.51 7.28 -3.80
C ILE A 25 -6.33 6.37 -4.11
N ASN A 26 -6.28 5.82 -5.32
CA ASN A 26 -5.18 4.95 -5.79
C ASN A 26 -4.87 3.74 -4.89
N ARG A 27 -5.84 3.28 -4.07
CA ARG A 27 -5.68 2.06 -3.28
C ARG A 27 -5.82 0.86 -4.21
N LEU A 28 -4.91 -0.10 -4.08
CA LEU A 28 -4.97 -1.36 -4.83
C LEU A 28 -6.18 -2.20 -4.38
N ALA A 29 -6.56 -3.16 -5.22
CA ALA A 29 -7.61 -4.11 -4.90
C ALA A 29 -7.27 -4.90 -3.64
N ALA A 30 -8.30 -5.26 -2.87
CA ALA A 30 -8.14 -6.18 -1.75
C ALA A 30 -7.73 -7.57 -2.24
N HIS A 31 -6.94 -8.29 -1.44
CA HIS A 31 -6.47 -9.64 -1.73
C HIS A 31 -6.25 -10.42 -0.41
N PRO A 32 -6.20 -11.77 -0.45
CA PRO A 32 -5.73 -12.58 0.68
C PRO A 32 -4.27 -12.25 1.05
N PRO A 33 -3.79 -12.61 2.26
CA PRO A 33 -2.41 -12.33 2.66
C PRO A 33 -1.38 -12.84 1.64
N PHE A 34 -0.44 -11.97 1.25
CA PHE A 34 0.65 -12.29 0.32
C PHE A 34 2.00 -12.20 1.01
N ALA A 35 2.81 -13.26 0.87
CA ALA A 35 4.24 -13.23 1.21
C ALA A 35 5.15 -13.27 -0.03
N SER A 36 4.60 -13.52 -1.24
CA SER A 36 5.35 -13.55 -2.50
C SER A 36 6.61 -14.46 -2.46
N TRP A 37 6.52 -15.65 -1.87
CA TRP A 37 7.61 -16.64 -1.92
C TRP A 37 8.07 -16.93 -3.35
N ARG A 38 9.38 -17.07 -3.56
CA ARG A 38 9.96 -17.53 -4.85
C ARG A 38 10.39 -19.01 -4.81
N ASN A 39 10.13 -19.68 -3.69
CA ASN A 39 10.41 -21.10 -3.48
C ASN A 39 9.19 -21.79 -2.86
N SER A 40 8.78 -22.93 -3.43
CA SER A 40 7.57 -23.65 -3.00
C SER A 40 7.69 -24.29 -1.61
N GLU A 41 8.89 -24.72 -1.22
CA GLU A 41 9.12 -25.36 0.08
C GLU A 41 9.07 -24.33 1.22
N GLU A 42 9.56 -23.12 0.98
CA GLU A 42 9.38 -21.99 1.90
C GLU A 42 7.91 -21.64 2.09
N ALA A 43 7.14 -21.59 1.00
CA ALA A 43 5.69 -21.34 1.06
C ALA A 43 4.94 -22.45 1.81
N ARG A 44 5.31 -23.72 1.57
CA ARG A 44 4.68 -24.87 2.23
C ARG A 44 4.93 -24.91 3.73
N THR A 45 6.10 -24.45 4.19
CA THR A 45 6.53 -24.48 5.60
C THR A 45 6.37 -23.16 6.32
N ASP A 46 5.69 -22.18 5.71
CA ASP A 46 5.47 -20.84 6.25
C ASP A 46 6.75 -20.13 6.70
N ARG A 47 7.85 -20.34 5.96
CA ARG A 47 9.11 -19.64 6.23
C ARG A 47 8.96 -18.16 5.88
N PRO A 48 9.69 -17.23 6.53
CA PRO A 48 9.70 -15.83 6.12
C PRO A 48 10.17 -15.66 4.67
N SER A 49 9.44 -14.88 3.88
CA SER A 49 9.81 -14.53 2.51
C SER A 49 10.72 -13.30 2.49
N GLN A 50 11.82 -13.36 1.73
CA GLN A 50 12.72 -12.20 1.54
C GLN A 50 12.05 -11.04 0.77
N GLN A 51 10.91 -11.29 0.13
CA GLN A 51 10.15 -10.29 -0.63
C GLN A 51 9.18 -9.50 0.26
N LEU A 52 8.95 -9.95 1.50
CA LEU A 52 8.09 -9.27 2.47
C LEU A 52 8.96 -8.67 3.58
N ARG A 53 9.01 -7.33 3.65
CA ARG A 53 9.87 -6.60 4.59
C ARG A 53 9.03 -5.89 5.66
N SER A 54 9.38 -6.10 6.93
CA SER A 54 8.85 -5.29 8.04
C SER A 54 9.53 -3.92 8.07
N LEU A 55 8.74 -2.89 8.33
CA LEU A 55 9.20 -1.53 8.61
C LEU A 55 8.82 -1.09 10.04
N ASN A 56 8.38 -2.02 10.89
CA ASN A 56 8.13 -1.74 12.30
C ASN A 56 9.47 -1.47 13.02
N GLY A 57 9.44 -0.57 14.00
CA GLY A 57 10.57 -0.20 14.86
C GLY A 57 10.10 0.57 16.08
#